data_AF-A0A2C9A5U5-F1
#
_entry.id   AF-A0A2C9A5U5-F1
#
_cell.length_a   1.000
_cell.length_b   1.000
_cell.length_c   1.000
_cell.angle_alpha   90.00
_cell.angle_beta   90.00
_cell.angle_gamma   90.00
#
_symmetry.space_group_name_H-M   'P 1'
#
loop_
_entity.id
_entity.type
_entity.pdbx_description
1 polymer ?
#
loop_
_entity_poly.entity_id
_entity_poly.type
_entity_poly.pdbx_seq_one_letter_code
_entity_poly.pdbx_strand_id
1 'polypeptide(L)'
;MAKEIEPKLKLISEYLTLGKDDKFVIPEYQRGYSWTLTQCDKLWQDVENFTNSDANEPYFFGTVIVDCSNDNQYSLIDGQQRTTTFLILLKALLIRLQEVLKVFKRDESSEDLEESLKEYRNKVIAILYKAEESDDRNKILKNWELVKDYVFLENKSINEPYKSDLHNILAAKDYDEAANSVTTLYKKKKDNKYTSFFKNFKFFYEKLSDYSESRLNTFAKIFLKKCQVIEIRSWQFEQNLSLF
;
A
#
# COMPACT_ATOMS: atom_id res chain seq x y z
N MET A 1 -31.39 0.74 -16.01
CA MET A 1 -30.16 0.18 -16.62
C MET A 1 -29.16 0.02 -15.49
N ALA A 2 -28.71 -1.20 -15.21
CA ALA A 2 -27.68 -1.42 -14.19
C ALA A 2 -26.43 -0.62 -14.63
N LYS A 3 -25.77 0.08 -13.71
CA LYS A 3 -24.56 0.84 -14.05
C LYS A 3 -23.45 -0.14 -14.43
N GLU A 4 -23.14 -0.21 -15.71
CA GLU A 4 -22.14 -1.13 -16.29
C GLU A 4 -20.70 -0.73 -15.92
N ILE A 5 -20.48 0.58 -15.70
CA ILE A 5 -19.22 1.17 -15.27
C ILE A 5 -19.51 2.25 -14.21
N GLU A 6 -18.70 2.30 -13.16
CA GLU A 6 -18.84 3.29 -12.10
C GLU A 6 -17.48 3.96 -11.77
N PRO A 7 -17.22 5.18 -12.31
CA PRO A 7 -16.05 5.97 -11.93
C PRO A 7 -16.31 6.72 -10.62
N LYS A 8 -15.38 6.61 -9.67
CA LYS A 8 -15.39 7.32 -8.39
C LYS A 8 -14.02 7.86 -8.05
N LEU A 9 -13.95 9.15 -7.73
CA LEU A 9 -12.77 9.73 -7.11
C LEU A 9 -12.72 9.29 -5.63
N LYS A 10 -11.63 8.65 -5.22
CA LYS A 10 -11.45 8.11 -3.87
C LYS A 10 -10.10 8.53 -3.32
N LEU A 11 -10.03 8.75 -2.01
CA LEU A 11 -8.74 8.79 -1.30
C LEU A 11 -8.05 7.44 -1.44
N ILE A 12 -6.71 7.42 -1.46
CA ILE A 12 -5.94 6.16 -1.47
C ILE A 12 -6.35 5.29 -0.27
N SER A 13 -6.59 5.89 0.89
CA SER A 13 -7.04 5.15 2.08
C SER A 13 -8.43 4.54 1.92
N GLU A 14 -9.34 5.17 1.17
CA GLU A 14 -10.68 4.64 0.88
C GLU A 14 -10.63 3.57 -0.21
N TYR A 15 -9.84 3.80 -1.27
CA TYR A 15 -9.62 2.84 -2.35
C TYR A 15 -9.04 1.52 -1.83
N LEU A 16 -8.08 1.58 -0.90
CA LEU A 16 -7.43 0.41 -0.32
C LEU A 16 -8.20 -0.19 0.87
N THR A 17 -9.29 0.44 1.35
CA THR A 17 -10.15 -0.20 2.35
C THR A 17 -11.10 -1.16 1.65
N LEU A 18 -10.86 -2.46 1.83
CA LEU A 18 -11.66 -3.55 1.27
C LEU A 18 -12.52 -4.21 2.35
N GLY A 19 -13.64 -4.82 1.95
CA GLY A 19 -14.46 -5.64 2.84
C GLY A 19 -13.70 -6.86 3.39
N LYS A 20 -14.23 -7.45 4.47
CA LYS A 20 -13.58 -8.55 5.20
C LYS A 20 -13.17 -9.73 4.31
N ASP A 21 -14.02 -10.09 3.35
CA ASP A 21 -13.79 -11.21 2.43
C ASP A 21 -13.22 -10.75 1.06
N ASP A 22 -13.19 -9.45 0.80
CA ASP A 22 -12.77 -8.86 -0.48
C ASP A 22 -11.26 -8.88 -0.68
N LYS A 23 -10.77 -9.12 -1.89
CA LYS A 23 -9.34 -9.00 -2.20
C LYS A 23 -9.09 -8.38 -3.57
N PHE A 24 -7.93 -7.76 -3.73
CA PHE A 24 -7.44 -7.48 -5.08
C PHE A 24 -6.93 -8.76 -5.72
N VAL A 25 -7.13 -8.88 -7.03
CA VAL A 25 -6.60 -9.97 -7.83
C VAL A 25 -5.85 -9.39 -9.01
N ILE A 26 -4.62 -9.81 -9.25
CA ILE A 26 -3.92 -9.57 -10.52
C ILE A 26 -4.22 -10.77 -11.44
N PRO A 27 -4.95 -10.58 -12.56
CA PRO A 27 -5.30 -11.66 -13.49
C PRO A 27 -4.09 -12.34 -14.13
N GLU A 28 -4.29 -13.55 -14.66
CA GLU A 28 -3.22 -14.38 -15.28
C GLU A 28 -2.48 -13.68 -16.43
N TYR A 29 -3.21 -12.94 -17.26
CA TYR A 29 -2.68 -12.26 -18.44
C TYR A 29 -1.91 -10.97 -18.13
N GLN A 30 -1.96 -10.47 -16.90
CA GLN A 30 -1.21 -9.26 -16.54
C GLN A 30 0.30 -9.49 -16.60
N ARG A 31 1.05 -8.41 -16.78
CA ARG A 31 2.52 -8.44 -16.64
C ARG A 31 2.94 -8.46 -15.16
N GLY A 32 4.10 -9.02 -14.86
CA GLY A 32 4.70 -8.94 -13.52
C GLY A 32 5.00 -7.51 -13.07
N TYR A 33 5.29 -7.34 -11.78
CA TYR A 33 5.64 -6.07 -11.18
C TYR A 33 7.00 -5.58 -11.69
N SER A 34 6.99 -4.42 -12.35
CA SER A 34 8.14 -3.90 -13.09
C SER A 34 8.44 -2.45 -12.76
N TRP A 35 7.77 -1.83 -11.78
CA TRP A 35 8.17 -0.52 -11.29
C TRP A 35 9.56 -0.57 -10.68
N THR A 36 10.36 0.39 -11.08
CA THR A 36 11.74 0.64 -10.69
C THR A 36 11.80 1.79 -9.69
N LEU A 37 12.97 2.01 -9.11
CA LEU A 37 13.23 3.13 -8.21
C LEU A 37 12.88 4.50 -8.83
N THR A 38 12.98 4.66 -10.16
CA THR A 38 12.60 5.91 -10.83
C THR A 38 11.10 6.19 -10.71
N GLN A 39 10.24 5.18 -10.86
CA GLN A 39 8.80 5.36 -10.66
C GLN A 39 8.45 5.55 -9.17
N CYS A 40 9.13 4.84 -8.27
CA CYS A 40 8.96 5.01 -6.83
C CYS A 40 9.39 6.41 -6.36
N ASP A 41 10.51 6.93 -6.86
CA ASP A 41 10.96 8.29 -6.56
C ASP A 41 9.98 9.32 -7.13
N LYS A 42 9.46 9.13 -8.35
CA LYS A 42 8.42 10.02 -8.87
C LYS A 42 7.18 10.06 -7.96
N LEU A 43 6.64 8.89 -7.59
CA LEU A 43 5.52 8.78 -6.65
C LEU A 43 5.84 9.47 -5.32
N TRP A 44 7.06 9.28 -4.80
CA TRP A 44 7.51 9.92 -3.58
C TRP A 44 7.54 11.45 -3.69
N GLN A 45 8.16 11.98 -4.75
CA GLN A 45 8.21 13.42 -5.00
C GLN A 45 6.82 14.01 -5.19
N ASP A 46 5.88 13.29 -5.81
CA ASP A 46 4.50 13.73 -5.96
C ASP A 46 3.81 13.94 -4.60
N VAL A 47 4.05 13.06 -3.61
CA VAL A 47 3.56 13.22 -2.23
C VAL A 47 4.27 14.38 -1.50
N GLU A 48 5.58 14.52 -1.67
CA GLU A 48 6.38 15.58 -1.05
C GLU A 48 6.05 16.97 -1.59
N ASN A 49 5.88 17.10 -2.91
CA ASN A 49 5.52 18.37 -3.54
C ASN A 49 4.17 18.87 -3.03
N PHE A 50 3.23 17.96 -2.80
CA PHE A 50 1.95 18.30 -2.20
C PHE A 50 2.09 18.80 -0.74
N THR A 51 3.03 18.23 0.01
CA THR A 51 3.33 18.66 1.38
C THR A 51 3.85 20.09 1.44
N ASN A 52 4.60 20.51 0.41
CA ASN A 52 5.23 21.83 0.34
C ASN A 52 4.37 22.90 -0.36
N SER A 53 3.25 22.51 -0.97
CA SER A 53 2.34 23.44 -1.63
C SER A 53 1.18 23.83 -0.73
N ASP A 54 0.83 25.12 -0.67
CA ASP A 54 -0.44 25.62 -0.08
C ASP A 54 -1.68 25.22 -0.90
N ALA A 55 -1.55 24.23 -1.79
CA ALA A 55 -2.62 23.76 -2.64
C ALA A 55 -3.67 23.02 -1.80
N ASN A 56 -4.88 23.56 -1.77
CA ASN A 56 -6.03 22.92 -1.14
C ASN A 56 -6.55 21.70 -1.92
N GLU A 57 -6.10 21.50 -3.17
CA GLU A 57 -6.62 20.47 -4.08
C GLU A 57 -5.86 19.14 -3.95
N PRO A 58 -6.55 18.00 -3.76
CA PRO A 58 -5.90 16.69 -3.60
C PRO A 58 -5.02 16.29 -4.80
N TYR A 59 -3.88 15.63 -4.54
CA TYR A 59 -3.03 15.10 -5.61
C TYR A 59 -3.62 13.83 -6.22
N PHE A 60 -3.65 13.77 -7.55
CA PHE A 60 -4.24 12.68 -8.33
C PHE A 60 -3.18 11.73 -8.92
N PHE A 61 -3.18 10.47 -8.49
CA PHE A 61 -2.25 9.42 -8.95
C PHE A 61 -2.74 8.62 -10.16
N GLY A 62 -3.72 9.15 -10.89
CA GLY A 62 -4.29 8.51 -12.08
C GLY A 62 -5.48 7.58 -11.79
N THR A 63 -5.90 6.87 -12.84
CA THR A 63 -7.08 6.00 -12.84
C THR A 63 -6.72 4.54 -12.55
N VAL A 64 -7.49 3.82 -11.75
CA VAL A 64 -7.38 2.36 -11.58
C VAL A 64 -8.65 1.71 -12.11
N ILE A 65 -8.53 0.67 -12.91
CA ILE A 65 -9.68 -0.05 -13.48
C ILE A 65 -9.74 -1.42 -12.83
N VAL A 66 -10.88 -1.72 -12.21
CA VAL A 66 -11.14 -3.00 -11.53
C VAL A 66 -12.39 -3.66 -12.11
N ASP A 67 -12.25 -4.95 -12.37
CA ASP A 67 -13.38 -5.83 -12.69
C ASP A 67 -13.89 -6.49 -11.39
N CYS A 68 -15.17 -6.26 -11.11
CA CYS A 68 -15.93 -6.71 -9.96
C CYS A 68 -17.00 -7.75 -10.36
N SER A 69 -16.85 -8.40 -11.53
CA SER A 69 -17.77 -9.45 -12.00
C SER A 69 -17.80 -10.68 -11.09
N ASN A 70 -16.71 -10.93 -10.35
CA ASN A 70 -16.61 -12.03 -9.39
C ASN A 70 -16.81 -11.51 -7.97
N ASP A 71 -17.69 -12.18 -7.21
CA ASP A 71 -17.92 -11.85 -5.80
C ASP A 71 -16.61 -11.84 -5.00
N ASN A 72 -16.48 -10.82 -4.14
CA ASN A 72 -15.33 -10.58 -3.26
C ASN A 72 -13.98 -10.44 -3.98
N GLN A 73 -13.96 -10.20 -5.30
CA GLN A 73 -12.73 -10.05 -6.08
C GLN A 73 -12.72 -8.73 -6.86
N TYR A 74 -11.67 -7.95 -6.62
CA TYR A 74 -11.35 -6.73 -7.34
C TYR A 74 -10.21 -7.03 -8.32
N SER A 75 -10.55 -7.48 -9.52
CA SER A 75 -9.57 -7.89 -10.53
C SER A 75 -8.96 -6.66 -11.20
N LEU A 76 -7.66 -6.44 -11.00
CA LEU A 76 -6.94 -5.27 -11.50
C LEU A 76 -6.69 -5.39 -13.01
N ILE A 77 -7.46 -4.64 -13.79
CA ILE A 77 -7.34 -4.54 -15.25
C ILE A 77 -6.26 -3.52 -15.63
N ASP A 78 -6.30 -2.35 -15.00
CA ASP A 78 -5.27 -1.32 -15.12
C ASP A 78 -5.00 -0.69 -13.75
N GLY A 79 -3.79 -0.18 -13.55
CA GLY A 79 -3.33 0.35 -12.27
C GLY A 79 -2.71 -0.70 -11.35
N GLN A 80 -2.44 -1.92 -11.84
CA GLN A 80 -1.84 -2.99 -11.02
C GLN A 80 -0.48 -2.61 -10.40
N GLN A 81 0.37 -1.89 -11.15
CA GLN A 81 1.69 -1.46 -10.68
C GLN A 81 1.55 -0.43 -9.55
N ARG A 82 0.67 0.57 -9.75
CA ARG A 82 0.37 1.61 -8.76
C ARG A 82 -0.20 1.03 -7.48
N THR A 83 -1.21 0.16 -7.59
CA THR A 83 -1.82 -0.51 -6.42
C THR A 83 -0.79 -1.30 -5.64
N THR A 84 0.04 -2.10 -6.33
CA THR A 84 1.15 -2.83 -5.70
C THR A 84 2.11 -1.89 -4.97
N THR A 85 2.52 -0.79 -5.60
CA THR A 85 3.43 0.18 -4.97
C THR A 85 2.80 0.92 -3.80
N PHE A 86 1.50 1.26 -3.85
CA PHE A 86 0.81 1.85 -2.70
C PHE A 86 0.83 0.92 -1.49
N LEU A 87 0.65 -0.39 -1.70
CA LEU A 87 0.72 -1.38 -0.62
C LEU A 87 2.14 -1.49 -0.04
N ILE A 88 3.15 -1.49 -0.90
CA ILE A 88 4.56 -1.47 -0.48
C ILE A 88 4.87 -0.22 0.36
N LEU A 89 4.42 0.96 -0.08
CA LEU A 89 4.61 2.22 0.65
C LEU A 89 3.83 2.23 1.99
N LEU A 90 2.58 1.77 2.00
CA LEU A 90 1.80 1.61 3.24
C LEU A 90 2.54 0.73 4.24
N LYS A 91 3.14 -0.37 3.79
CA LYS A 91 3.88 -1.27 4.66
C LYS A 91 5.13 -0.62 5.25
N ALA A 92 5.91 0.09 4.43
CA ALA A 92 7.07 0.84 4.90
C ALA A 92 6.65 1.92 5.91
N LEU A 93 5.56 2.64 5.64
CA LEU A 93 4.98 3.64 6.53
C LEU A 93 4.54 3.02 7.87
N LEU A 94 3.91 1.84 7.85
CA LEU A 94 3.48 1.15 9.06
C LEU A 94 4.67 0.79 9.97
N ILE A 95 5.71 0.18 9.39
CA ILE A 95 6.92 -0.19 10.15
C ILE A 95 7.52 1.07 10.78
N ARG A 96 7.70 2.14 10.00
CA ARG A 96 8.26 3.39 10.51
C ARG A 96 7.43 4.00 11.63
N LEU A 97 6.10 4.04 11.48
CA LEU A 97 5.19 4.54 12.52
C LEU A 97 5.29 3.72 13.81
N GLN A 98 5.41 2.39 13.70
CA GLN A 98 5.58 1.51 14.86
C GLN A 98 6.94 1.73 15.54
N GLU A 99 8.02 1.91 14.79
CA GLU A 99 9.36 2.19 15.32
C GLU A 99 9.39 3.51 16.10
N VAL A 100 8.87 4.58 15.51
CA VAL A 100 8.78 5.89 16.17
C VAL A 100 7.97 5.78 17.45
N LEU A 101 6.78 5.18 17.40
CA LEU A 101 5.89 5.06 18.56
C LEU A 101 6.47 4.19 19.69
N LYS A 102 7.42 3.29 19.41
CA LYS A 102 8.11 2.49 20.44
C LYS A 102 9.10 3.31 21.27
N VAL A 103 9.73 4.33 20.66
CA VAL A 103 10.78 5.13 21.30
C VAL A 103 10.36 6.59 21.55
N PHE A 104 9.11 6.92 21.23
CA PHE A 104 8.55 8.27 21.35
C PHE A 104 8.66 8.77 22.79
N LYS A 105 9.25 9.96 22.97
CA LYS A 105 9.39 10.59 24.28
C LYS A 105 8.25 11.56 24.48
N ARG A 106 7.54 11.43 25.61
CA ARG A 106 6.41 12.29 25.95
C ARG A 106 6.88 13.56 26.66
N ASP A 107 6.45 14.69 26.15
CA ASP A 107 6.38 15.98 26.81
C ASP A 107 5.01 16.62 26.54
N GLU A 108 4.64 17.67 27.30
CA GLU A 108 3.31 18.32 27.18
C GLU A 108 3.03 18.85 25.75
N SER A 109 4.05 19.08 24.93
CA SER A 109 3.89 19.62 23.56
C SER A 109 3.78 18.55 22.48
N SER A 110 3.97 17.27 22.83
CA SER A 110 4.07 16.16 21.87
C SER A 110 2.91 15.17 21.95
N GLU A 111 1.94 15.39 22.85
CA GLU A 111 0.75 14.53 22.99
C GLU A 111 -0.08 14.46 21.68
N ASP A 112 -0.39 15.62 21.08
CA ASP A 112 -1.14 15.71 19.82
C ASP A 112 -0.43 14.99 18.66
N LEU A 113 0.91 15.06 18.65
CA LEU A 113 1.74 14.40 17.64
C LEU A 113 1.71 12.88 17.84
N GLU A 114 1.86 12.39 19.07
CA GLU A 114 1.78 10.96 19.38
C GLU A 114 0.40 10.38 19.01
N GLU A 115 -0.67 11.11 19.33
CA GLU A 115 -2.04 10.71 18.98
C GLU A 115 -2.24 10.63 17.47
N SER A 116 -1.79 11.65 16.73
CA SER A 116 -1.86 11.66 15.26
C SER A 116 -1.06 10.49 14.64
N LEU A 117 0.15 10.22 15.14
CA LEU A 117 0.96 9.08 14.68
C LEU A 117 0.26 7.73 14.96
N LYS A 118 -0.38 7.58 16.13
CA LYS A 118 -1.18 6.40 16.46
C LYS A 118 -2.40 6.27 15.55
N GLU A 119 -3.07 7.37 15.24
CA GLU A 119 -4.21 7.42 14.30
C GLU A 119 -3.80 6.86 12.94
N TYR A 120 -2.70 7.37 12.37
CA TYR A 120 -2.19 6.89 11.08
C TYR A 120 -1.75 5.43 11.13
N ARG A 121 -1.04 5.01 12.18
CA ARG A 121 -0.67 3.60 12.36
C ARG A 121 -1.91 2.70 12.36
N ASN A 122 -2.92 3.08 13.14
CA ASN A 122 -4.16 2.34 13.25
C ASN A 122 -4.92 2.29 11.92
N LYS A 123 -4.93 3.40 11.17
CA LYS A 123 -5.54 3.45 9.82
C LYS A 123 -4.83 2.53 8.84
N VAL A 124 -3.50 2.47 8.86
CA VAL A 124 -2.73 1.57 7.98
C VAL A 124 -2.96 0.10 8.36
N ILE A 125 -3.02 -0.24 9.65
CA ILE A 125 -3.36 -1.59 10.12
C ILE A 125 -4.78 -1.97 9.69
N ALA A 126 -5.74 -1.05 9.83
CA ALA A 126 -7.12 -1.27 9.41
C ALA A 126 -7.22 -1.56 7.90
N ILE A 127 -6.44 -0.85 7.09
CA ILE A 127 -6.35 -1.08 5.64
C ILE A 127 -5.72 -2.44 5.34
N LEU A 128 -4.45 -2.65 5.73
CA LEU A 128 -3.68 -3.82 5.29
C LEU A 128 -4.21 -5.15 5.84
N TYR A 129 -4.82 -5.12 7.03
CA TYR A 129 -5.25 -6.32 7.76
C TYR A 129 -6.74 -6.31 8.10
N LYS A 130 -7.52 -5.43 7.45
CA LYS A 130 -8.99 -5.37 7.58
C LYS A 130 -9.48 -5.32 9.02
N ALA A 131 -8.72 -4.63 9.87
CA ALA A 131 -8.96 -4.53 11.31
C ALA A 131 -9.65 -3.20 11.63
N GLU A 132 -10.94 -3.11 11.33
CA GLU A 132 -11.75 -1.89 11.52
C GLU A 132 -12.04 -1.58 12.99
N GLU A 133 -12.12 -2.61 13.83
CA GLU A 133 -12.34 -2.46 15.26
C GLU A 133 -11.03 -2.25 16.02
N SER A 134 -11.08 -1.49 17.11
CA SER A 134 -9.91 -1.27 17.98
C SER A 134 -9.37 -2.57 18.55
N ASP A 135 -10.27 -3.50 18.89
CA ASP A 135 -9.89 -4.76 19.52
C ASP A 135 -9.10 -5.65 18.58
N ASP A 136 -9.47 -5.70 17.30
CA ASP A 136 -8.72 -6.45 16.29
C ASP A 136 -7.33 -5.87 16.05
N ARG A 137 -7.23 -4.53 15.96
CA ARG A 137 -5.92 -3.86 15.88
C ARG A 137 -5.06 -4.14 17.11
N ASN A 138 -5.65 -4.10 18.30
CA ASN A 138 -4.95 -4.38 19.54
C ASN A 138 -4.47 -5.84 19.62
N LYS A 139 -5.24 -6.82 19.10
CA LYS A 139 -4.81 -8.21 18.98
C LYS A 139 -3.61 -8.34 18.04
N ILE A 140 -3.66 -7.72 16.86
CA ILE A 140 -2.56 -7.71 15.88
C ILE A 140 -1.29 -7.10 16.47
N LEU A 141 -1.41 -5.95 17.15
CA LEU A 141 -0.27 -5.28 17.78
C LEU A 141 0.40 -6.11 18.89
N LYS A 142 -0.36 -7.01 19.54
CA LYS A 142 0.16 -7.93 20.57
C LYS A 142 0.71 -9.22 19.97
N ASN A 143 0.12 -9.72 18.90
CA ASN A 143 0.51 -10.95 18.22
C ASN A 143 0.52 -10.75 16.71
N TRP A 144 1.71 -10.49 16.17
CA TRP A 144 1.90 -10.25 14.75
C TRP A 144 1.68 -11.49 13.88
N GLU A 145 1.71 -12.69 14.45
CA GLU A 145 1.43 -13.93 13.70
C GLU A 145 0.03 -13.93 13.08
N LEU A 146 -0.92 -13.18 13.67
CA LEU A 146 -2.28 -13.05 13.17
C LEU A 146 -2.36 -12.44 11.76
N VAL A 147 -1.35 -11.69 11.32
CA VAL A 147 -1.38 -11.05 9.98
C VAL A 147 -0.84 -11.94 8.87
N LYS A 148 -0.20 -13.08 9.18
CA LYS A 148 0.48 -13.91 8.19
C LYS A 148 -0.47 -14.57 7.19
N ASP A 149 -1.71 -14.84 7.58
CA ASP A 149 -2.71 -15.46 6.71
C ASP A 149 -3.49 -14.43 5.88
N TYR A 150 -3.27 -13.13 6.09
CA TYR A 150 -3.99 -12.09 5.35
C TYR A 150 -3.47 -11.97 3.92
N VAL A 151 -4.35 -12.25 2.96
CA VAL A 151 -4.10 -12.06 1.53
C VAL A 151 -4.84 -10.81 1.05
N PHE A 152 -4.15 -9.67 1.06
CA PHE A 152 -4.70 -8.41 0.57
C PHE A 152 -4.80 -8.38 -0.98
N LEU A 153 -3.77 -8.90 -1.65
CA LEU A 153 -3.67 -8.99 -3.10
C LEU A 153 -3.21 -10.39 -3.48
N GLU A 154 -4.01 -11.07 -4.30
CA GLU A 154 -3.67 -12.35 -4.90
C GLU A 154 -3.09 -12.14 -6.31
N ASN A 155 -1.88 -12.61 -6.56
CA ASN A 155 -1.26 -12.49 -7.87
C ASN A 155 -1.35 -13.79 -8.68
N LYS A 156 -2.28 -13.84 -9.65
CA LYS A 156 -2.45 -14.98 -10.55
C LYS A 156 -1.60 -14.88 -11.82
N SER A 157 -1.01 -13.72 -12.13
CA SER A 157 -0.22 -13.47 -13.35
C SER A 157 0.79 -14.57 -13.63
N ILE A 158 0.75 -15.20 -14.80
CA ILE A 158 1.79 -16.18 -15.18
C ILE A 158 3.14 -15.52 -15.44
N ASN A 159 3.15 -14.20 -15.61
CA ASN A 159 4.33 -13.39 -15.89
C ASN A 159 5.01 -12.84 -14.63
N GLU A 160 4.48 -13.13 -13.43
CA GLU A 160 5.11 -12.80 -12.17
C GLU A 160 5.82 -14.04 -11.58
N PRO A 161 7.17 -14.11 -11.62
CA PRO A 161 7.90 -15.20 -11.00
C PRO A 161 7.98 -15.11 -9.46
N TYR A 162 7.76 -13.94 -8.86
CA TYR A 162 7.96 -13.69 -7.42
C TYR A 162 6.65 -13.34 -6.69
N LYS A 163 5.55 -14.07 -6.99
CA LYS A 163 4.19 -13.77 -6.52
C LYS A 163 4.05 -13.60 -5.01
N SER A 164 4.83 -14.35 -4.24
CA SER A 164 4.78 -14.31 -2.78
C SER A 164 5.49 -13.11 -2.16
N ASP A 165 6.39 -12.43 -2.89
CA ASP A 165 7.25 -11.40 -2.29
C ASP A 165 6.44 -10.22 -1.72
N LEU A 166 5.37 -9.78 -2.42
CA LEU A 166 4.48 -8.74 -1.88
C LEU A 166 3.84 -9.20 -0.57
N HIS A 167 3.26 -10.40 -0.55
CA HIS A 167 2.62 -10.95 0.65
C HIS A 167 3.62 -11.09 1.80
N ASN A 168 4.82 -11.60 1.54
CA ASN A 168 5.88 -11.76 2.54
C ASN A 168 6.29 -10.40 3.13
N ILE A 169 6.42 -9.35 2.29
CA ILE A 169 6.67 -7.98 2.74
C ILE A 169 5.52 -7.47 3.62
N LEU A 170 4.26 -7.66 3.21
CA LEU A 170 3.10 -7.21 3.99
C LEU A 170 2.99 -7.94 5.33
N ALA A 171 3.34 -9.23 5.38
CA ALA A 171 3.26 -10.09 6.56
C ALA A 171 4.41 -9.86 7.56
N ALA A 172 5.58 -9.40 7.12
CA ALA A 172 6.75 -9.20 7.98
C ALA A 172 6.52 -8.20 9.12
N LYS A 173 7.04 -8.44 10.33
CA LYS A 173 6.87 -7.50 11.47
C LYS A 173 7.74 -6.25 11.38
N ASP A 174 8.90 -6.36 10.74
CA ASP A 174 9.92 -5.34 10.65
C ASP A 174 10.70 -5.49 9.33
N TYR A 175 11.64 -4.58 9.09
CA TYR A 175 12.47 -4.56 7.89
C TYR A 175 13.29 -5.84 7.73
N ASP A 176 13.86 -6.37 8.81
CA ASP A 176 14.74 -7.55 8.75
C ASP A 176 13.95 -8.81 8.41
N GLU A 177 12.76 -9.00 8.99
CA GLU A 177 11.87 -10.09 8.61
C GLU A 177 11.43 -9.97 7.15
N ALA A 178 11.15 -8.77 6.66
CA ALA A 178 10.84 -8.55 5.25
C ALA A 178 12.04 -8.93 4.36
N ALA A 179 13.25 -8.52 4.74
CA ALA A 179 14.47 -8.81 3.99
C ALA A 179 14.81 -10.29 3.92
N ASN A 180 14.45 -11.05 4.96
CA ASN A 180 14.73 -12.48 5.09
C ASN A 180 13.62 -13.37 4.49
N SER A 181 12.41 -12.85 4.30
CA SER A 181 11.26 -13.61 3.79
C SER A 181 11.04 -13.47 2.27
N VAL A 182 11.73 -12.54 1.61
CA VAL A 182 11.63 -12.33 0.15
C VAL A 182 12.62 -13.15 -0.64
N THR A 183 12.31 -13.35 -1.92
CA THR A 183 13.19 -14.04 -2.86
C THR A 183 14.52 -13.29 -3.04
N THR A 184 15.64 -14.02 -2.97
CA THR A 184 16.98 -13.49 -3.28
C THR A 184 17.57 -14.13 -4.54
N LEU A 185 18.22 -13.31 -5.37
CA LEU A 185 18.79 -13.67 -6.65
C LEU A 185 20.27 -14.01 -6.47
N TYR A 186 20.56 -15.31 -6.35
CA TYR A 186 21.86 -15.91 -5.98
C TYR A 186 23.10 -15.35 -6.72
N LYS A 187 22.95 -14.84 -7.95
CA LYS A 187 24.06 -14.35 -8.79
C LYS A 187 24.35 -12.84 -8.66
N LYS A 188 23.61 -12.09 -7.85
CA LYS A 188 23.71 -10.63 -7.78
C LYS A 188 24.22 -10.17 -6.40
N LYS A 189 25.12 -9.18 -6.40
CA LYS A 189 25.69 -8.58 -5.16
C LYS A 189 24.89 -7.35 -4.71
N LYS A 190 24.97 -7.03 -3.41
CA LYS A 190 24.30 -5.87 -2.78
C LYS A 190 22.79 -5.85 -3.09
N ASP A 191 22.22 -4.68 -3.36
CA ASP A 191 20.77 -4.52 -3.60
C ASP A 191 20.28 -5.23 -4.85
N ASN A 192 21.17 -5.56 -5.79
CA ASN A 192 20.79 -6.33 -6.96
C ASN A 192 20.36 -7.77 -6.63
N LYS A 193 20.65 -8.26 -5.42
CA LYS A 193 20.17 -9.57 -4.95
C LYS A 193 18.66 -9.62 -4.73
N TYR A 194 17.96 -8.49 -4.64
CA TYR A 194 16.53 -8.46 -4.35
C TYR A 194 15.66 -8.26 -5.60
N THR A 195 14.41 -8.72 -5.52
CA THR A 195 13.36 -8.48 -6.53
C THR A 195 12.92 -7.00 -6.53
N SER A 196 12.15 -6.60 -7.55
CA SER A 196 11.61 -5.23 -7.62
C SER A 196 10.70 -4.91 -6.43
N PHE A 197 9.98 -5.89 -5.88
CA PHE A 197 9.14 -5.70 -4.69
C PHE A 197 9.99 -5.21 -3.52
N PHE A 198 11.01 -5.97 -3.14
CA PHE A 198 11.81 -5.63 -1.97
C PHE A 198 12.71 -4.41 -2.20
N LYS A 199 13.24 -4.21 -3.42
CA LYS A 199 13.98 -2.98 -3.73
C LYS A 199 13.15 -1.72 -3.51
N ASN A 200 11.89 -1.75 -3.94
CA ASN A 200 10.99 -0.61 -3.79
C ASN A 200 10.52 -0.45 -2.33
N PHE A 201 10.29 -1.56 -1.61
CA PHE A 201 10.03 -1.53 -0.17
C PHE A 201 11.19 -0.88 0.59
N LYS A 202 12.42 -1.35 0.33
CA LYS A 202 13.64 -0.83 0.92
C LYS A 202 13.79 0.67 0.64
N PHE A 203 13.56 1.11 -0.59
CA PHE A 203 13.62 2.53 -0.96
C PHE A 203 12.69 3.39 -0.10
N PHE A 204 11.41 3.00 0.04
CA PHE A 204 10.47 3.77 0.86
C PHE A 204 10.83 3.71 2.36
N TYR A 205 11.25 2.54 2.84
CA TYR A 205 11.68 2.38 4.22
C TYR A 205 12.86 3.29 4.56
N GLU A 206 13.89 3.33 3.72
CA GLU A 206 15.06 4.20 3.91
C GLU A 206 14.65 5.68 3.88
N LYS A 207 13.85 6.10 2.90
CA LYS A 207 13.34 7.48 2.81
C LYS A 207 12.54 7.91 4.04
N LEU A 208 11.69 7.03 4.57
CA LEU A 208 10.90 7.29 5.78
C LEU A 208 11.73 7.25 7.06
N SER A 209 12.83 6.50 7.07
CA SER A 209 13.76 6.43 8.20
C SER A 209 14.49 7.75 8.44
N ASP A 210 14.73 8.52 7.37
CA ASP A 210 15.34 9.85 7.44
C ASP A 210 14.39 10.92 8.01
N TYR A 211 13.11 10.61 8.23
CA TYR A 211 12.11 11.58 8.67
C TYR A 211 12.08 11.74 10.18
N SER A 212 12.02 13.00 10.63
CA SER A 212 11.60 13.34 11.98
C SER A 212 10.14 12.94 12.21
N GLU A 213 9.74 12.85 13.47
CA GLU A 213 8.39 12.44 13.87
C GLU A 213 7.31 13.37 13.30
N SER A 214 7.58 14.69 13.29
CA SER A 214 6.69 15.70 12.69
C SER A 214 6.62 15.58 11.16
N ARG A 215 7.74 15.33 10.47
CA ARG A 215 7.75 15.13 9.02
C ARG A 215 7.03 13.84 8.63
N LEU A 216 7.25 12.76 9.38
CA LEU A 216 6.54 11.49 9.23
C LEU A 216 5.02 11.67 9.40
N ASN A 217 4.61 12.40 10.44
CA ASN A 217 3.21 12.72 10.70
C ASN A 217 2.57 13.47 9.52
N THR A 218 3.29 14.46 8.98
CA THR A 218 2.85 15.23 7.82
C THR A 218 2.75 14.37 6.57
N PHE A 219 3.76 13.55 6.28
CA PHE A 219 3.75 12.63 5.15
C PHE A 219 2.58 11.64 5.23
N ALA A 220 2.37 11.03 6.41
CA ALA A 220 1.26 10.10 6.64
C ALA A 220 -0.10 10.78 6.44
N LYS A 221 -0.26 12.02 6.92
CA LYS A 221 -1.46 12.84 6.71
C LYS A 221 -1.73 13.04 5.23
N ILE A 222 -0.73 13.49 4.46
CA ILE A 222 -0.90 13.74 3.03
C ILE A 222 -1.25 12.45 2.30
N PHE A 223 -0.44 11.40 2.48
CA PHE A 223 -0.63 10.15 1.76
C PHE A 223 -1.99 9.50 2.04
N LEU A 224 -2.46 9.52 3.30
CA LEU A 224 -3.70 8.85 3.69
C LEU A 224 -4.95 9.72 3.53
N LYS A 225 -4.85 11.05 3.69
CA LYS A 225 -6.01 11.96 3.76
C LYS A 225 -6.11 12.95 2.59
N LYS A 226 -5.13 13.00 1.68
CA LYS A 226 -5.11 13.96 0.55
C LYS A 226 -4.82 13.33 -0.81
N CYS A 227 -4.10 12.22 -0.87
CA CYS A 227 -3.80 11.54 -2.14
C CYS A 227 -5.03 10.77 -2.66
N GLN A 228 -5.33 10.90 -3.96
CA GLN A 228 -6.52 10.33 -4.58
C GLN A 228 -6.22 9.53 -5.86
N VAL A 229 -7.16 8.64 -6.18
CA VAL A 229 -7.24 7.89 -7.44
C VAL A 229 -8.67 7.92 -7.97
N ILE A 230 -8.85 7.76 -9.28
CA ILE A 230 -10.15 7.50 -9.89
C ILE A 230 -10.27 5.99 -10.00
N GLU A 231 -11.10 5.39 -9.17
CA GLU A 231 -11.45 3.98 -9.28
C GLU A 231 -12.59 3.84 -10.30
N ILE A 232 -12.38 3.03 -11.33
CA ILE A 232 -13.40 2.65 -12.29
C ILE A 232 -13.74 1.18 -12.05
N ARG A 233 -14.94 0.92 -11.55
CA ARG A 233 -15.46 -0.44 -11.39
C ARG A 233 -16.27 -0.86 -12.61
N SER A 234 -16.10 -2.09 -13.07
CA SER A 234 -16.92 -2.73 -14.11
C SER A 234 -17.42 -4.10 -13.62
N TRP A 235 -18.60 -4.52 -14.09
CA TRP A 235 -19.21 -5.84 -13.76
C TRP A 235 -19.44 -6.72 -14.99
N GLN A 236 -18.91 -6.33 -16.14
CA GLN A 236 -18.99 -7.08 -17.41
C GLN A 236 -17.73 -6.84 -18.25
N PHE A 237 -16.54 -7.11 -17.70
CA PHE A 237 -15.29 -6.76 -18.37
C PHE A 237 -15.12 -7.42 -19.75
N GLU A 238 -15.54 -8.68 -19.92
CA GLU A 238 -15.47 -9.39 -21.21
C GLU A 238 -16.31 -8.74 -22.33
N GLN A 239 -17.40 -8.04 -22.00
CA GLN A 239 -18.25 -7.35 -22.97
C GLN A 239 -17.75 -5.94 -23.30
N ASN A 240 -16.88 -5.37 -22.45
CA ASN A 240 -16.39 -3.99 -22.55
C ASN A 240 -14.99 -3.85 -23.18
N LEU A 241 -14.41 -4.94 -23.69
CA LEU A 241 -13.15 -4.91 -24.45
C LEU A 241 -13.21 -4.02 -25.70
N SER A 242 -14.41 -3.69 -26.19
CA SER A 242 -14.60 -2.77 -27.33
C SER A 242 -14.55 -1.28 -26.96
N LEU A 243 -14.41 -0.92 -25.68
CA LEU A 243 -14.40 0.47 -25.21
C LEU A 243 -12.99 1.03 -24.95
N PHE A 244 -11.94 0.24 -25.17
CA PHE A 244 -10.54 0.63 -24.94
C PHE A 244 -9.67 0.40 -26.18
#